data_AF-A0A1V2UP94-F1
#
_entry.id   AF-A0A1V2UP94-F1
#
_cell.length_a   1.000
_cell.length_b   1.000
_cell.length_c   1.000
_cell.angle_alpha   90.00
_cell.angle_beta   90.00
_cell.angle_gamma   90.00
#
_symmetry.space_group_name_H-M   'P 1'
#
loop_
_entity.id
_entity.type
_entity.pdbx_description
1 polymer ?
#
loop_
_entity_poly.entity_id
_entity_poly.type
_entity_poly.pdbx_seq_one_letter_code
_entity_poly.pdbx_strand_id
1 'polypeptide(L)' 'VPMMKNAAKTIGKRLYGILNAMRHSVSNGNAEALNSKIRLLRIKARGYRNRERFKLGVMFHYGKLNMAF' A
#
# COMPACT_ATOMS: atom_id res chain seq x y z
N VAL A 1 -18.50 -10.35 20.95
CA VAL A 1 -17.85 -9.52 19.90
C VAL A 1 -16.45 -10.06 19.54
N PRO A 2 -16.33 -11.04 18.64
CA PRO A 2 -15.04 -11.66 18.28
C PRO A 2 -14.06 -10.73 17.54
N MET A 3 -14.58 -9.83 16.69
CA MET A 3 -13.74 -8.90 15.91
C MET A 3 -12.97 -7.91 16.79
N MET A 4 -13.62 -7.33 17.81
CA MET A 4 -12.95 -6.41 18.74
C MET A 4 -11.82 -7.10 19.52
N LYS A 5 -12.00 -8.37 19.90
CA LYS A 5 -10.94 -9.16 20.55
C LYS A 5 -9.73 -9.35 19.63
N ASN A 6 -9.95 -9.60 18.34
CA ASN A 6 -8.87 -9.78 17.36
C ASN A 6 -8.13 -8.46 17.06
N ALA A 7 -8.86 -7.35 16.99
CA ALA A 7 -8.28 -6.02 16.85
C ALA A 7 -7.37 -5.69 18.06
N ALA A 8 -7.86 -5.90 19.28
CA ALA A 8 -7.10 -5.68 20.50
C ALA A 8 -5.81 -6.53 20.54
N LYS A 9 -5.90 -7.83 20.18
CA LYS A 9 -4.73 -8.71 20.05
C LYS A 9 -3.71 -8.19 19.03
N THR A 10 -4.18 -7.67 17.90
CA THR A 10 -3.32 -7.10 16.84
C THR A 10 -2.61 -5.84 17.31
N ILE A 11 -3.33 -4.96 18.02
CA ILE A 11 -2.75 -3.75 18.63
C ILE A 11 -1.69 -4.15 19.65
N GLY A 12 -2.00 -5.07 20.58
CA GLY A 12 -1.04 -5.55 21.57
C GLY A 12 0.23 -6.13 20.93
N LYS A 13 0.09 -6.95 19.88
CA LYS A 13 1.23 -7.53 19.14
C LYS A 13 2.10 -6.47 18.44
N ARG A 14 1.55 -5.31 18.07
CA ARG A 14 2.22 -4.25 17.31
C ARG A 14 2.50 -2.98 18.12
N LEU A 15 2.22 -2.98 19.41
CA LEU A 15 2.21 -1.79 20.27
C LEU A 15 3.53 -1.01 20.20
N TYR A 16 4.67 -1.70 20.24
CA TYR A 16 5.99 -1.06 20.15
C TYR A 16 6.18 -0.26 18.86
N GLY A 17 5.73 -0.80 17.72
CA GLY A 17 5.79 -0.11 16.44
C GLY A 17 4.85 1.11 16.38
N ILE A 18 3.67 1.01 17.00
CA ILE A 18 2.71 2.12 17.09
C ILE A 18 3.30 3.27 17.90
N LEU A 19 3.85 2.98 19.08
CA LEU A 19 4.47 3.99 19.94
C LEU A 19 5.66 4.67 19.27
N ASN A 20 6.50 3.90 18.57
CA ASN A 20 7.61 4.47 17.81
C ASN A 20 7.14 5.36 16.65
N ALA A 21 6.12 4.94 15.90
CA ALA A 21 5.55 5.76 14.83
C ALA A 21 5.01 7.10 15.36
N MET A 22 4.35 7.10 16.54
CA MET A 22 3.87 8.31 17.19
C MET A 22 5.04 9.20 17.66
N ARG A 23 6.02 8.63 18.37
CA ARG A 23 7.20 9.36 18.86
C ARG A 23 8.00 10.01 17.74
N HIS A 24 8.15 9.32 16.61
CA HIS A 24 8.92 9.80 15.45
C HIS A 24 8.04 10.53 14.43
N SER A 25 6.75 10.72 14.69
CA SER A 25 5.77 11.35 13.79
C SER A 25 5.83 10.79 12.35
N VAL A 26 6.00 9.47 12.24
CA VAL A 26 6.09 8.79 10.96
C VAL A 26 4.70 8.69 10.33
N SER A 27 4.57 9.16 9.10
CA SER A 27 3.33 9.07 8.33
C SER A 27 3.40 7.96 7.29
N ASN A 28 2.34 7.14 7.24
CA ASN A 28 2.13 6.15 6.18
C ASN A 28 1.49 6.75 4.91
N GLY A 29 1.24 8.07 4.89
CA GLY A 29 0.47 8.73 3.84
C GLY A 29 1.04 8.56 2.44
N ASN A 30 2.37 8.57 2.28
CA ASN A 30 3.01 8.35 0.98
C ASN A 30 2.76 6.93 0.45
N ALA A 31 2.83 5.92 1.32
CA ALA A 31 2.56 4.54 0.94
C ALA A 31 1.08 4.33 0.60
N GLU A 32 0.17 4.97 1.34
CA GLU A 32 -1.28 4.95 1.08
C GLU A 32 -1.65 5.66 -0.23
N ALA A 33 -1.02 6.79 -0.51
CA ALA A 33 -1.18 7.50 -1.77
C ALA A 33 -0.73 6.63 -2.95
N LEU A 34 0.42 5.93 -2.83
CA LEU A 34 0.88 4.99 -3.84
C LEU A 34 -0.08 3.80 -4.00
N ASN A 35 -0.53 3.20 -2.90
CA ASN A 35 -1.52 2.11 -2.93
C ASN A 35 -2.83 2.52 -3.61
N SER A 36 -3.29 3.76 -3.37
CA SER A 36 -4.47 4.32 -4.02
C SER A 36 -4.28 4.52 -5.51
N LYS A 37 -3.11 5.02 -5.94
CA LYS A 37 -2.71 5.14 -7.35
C LYS A 37 -2.65 3.78 -8.06
N ILE A 38 -2.12 2.76 -7.41
CA ILE A 38 -2.08 1.38 -7.93
C ILE A 38 -3.50 0.81 -8.06
N ARG A 39 -4.37 1.02 -7.05
CA ARG A 39 -5.78 0.61 -7.13
C ARG A 39 -6.49 1.30 -8.30
N LEU A 40 -6.27 2.60 -8.48
CA LEU A 40 -6.85 3.38 -9.58
C LEU A 40 -6.37 2.86 -10.94
N LEU A 41 -5.09 2.51 -11.07
CA LEU A 41 -4.55 1.90 -12.29
C LEU A 41 -5.33 0.63 -12.67
N ARG A 42 -5.57 -0.26 -11.70
CA ARG A 42 -6.37 -1.48 -11.92
C ARG A 42 -7.80 -1.19 -12.37
N ILE A 43 -8.43 -0.16 -11.80
CA ILE A 43 -9.80 0.27 -12.17
C ILE A 43 -9.80 0.83 -13.59
N LYS A 44 -8.85 1.72 -13.92
CA LYS A 44 -8.72 2.33 -15.26
C LYS A 44 -8.47 1.28 -16.34
N ALA A 45 -7.68 0.26 -16.04
CA ALA A 45 -7.44 -0.86 -16.95
C ALA A 45 -8.64 -1.83 -17.09
N ARG A 46 -9.72 -1.64 -16.32
CA ARG A 46 -10.87 -2.55 -16.20
C ARG A 46 -10.45 -3.98 -15.79
N GLY A 47 -9.42 -4.06 -14.94
CA GLY A 47 -8.81 -5.32 -14.53
C GLY A 47 -7.69 -5.76 -15.46
N TYR A 48 -6.81 -6.61 -14.93
CA TYR A 48 -5.72 -7.22 -15.70
C TYR A 48 -5.99 -8.70 -15.85
N ARG A 49 -5.72 -9.23 -17.06
CA ARG A 49 -5.95 -10.65 -17.39
C ARG A 49 -5.05 -11.61 -16.60
N ASN A 50 -3.88 -11.13 -16.14
CA ASN A 50 -2.98 -11.88 -15.28
C ASN A 50 -2.16 -10.95 -14.38
N ARG A 51 -1.52 -11.54 -13.35
CA ARG A 51 -0.73 -10.79 -12.35
C ARG A 51 0.53 -10.16 -12.94
N GLU A 52 1.19 -10.80 -13.90
CA GLU A 52 2.42 -10.28 -14.52
C GLU A 52 2.16 -8.99 -15.29
N ARG A 53 1.05 -8.91 -16.05
CA ARG A 53 0.63 -7.69 -16.73
C ARG A 53 0.30 -6.57 -15.75
N PHE A 54 -0.28 -6.90 -14.60
CA PHE A 54 -0.52 -5.91 -13.55
C PHE A 54 0.80 -5.37 -12.97
N LYS A 55 1.76 -6.25 -12.64
CA LYS A 55 3.09 -5.83 -12.17
C LYS A 55 3.80 -4.94 -13.19
N LEU A 56 3.78 -5.34 -14.46
CA LEU A 56 4.38 -4.56 -15.54
C LEU A 56 3.72 -3.18 -15.65
N GLY A 57 2.39 -3.10 -15.61
CA GLY A 57 1.67 -1.83 -15.62
C GLY A 57 2.04 -0.94 -14.42
N VAL A 58 2.13 -1.52 -13.22
CA VAL A 58 2.56 -0.78 -12.02
C VAL A 58 3.98 -0.25 -12.19
N MET A 59 4.90 -1.06 -12.68
CA MET A 59 6.30 -0.67 -12.89
C MET A 59 6.45 0.37 -14.00
N PHE A 60 5.66 0.26 -15.07
CA PHE A 60 5.64 1.24 -16.15
C PHE A 60 5.16 2.62 -15.67
N HIS A 61 4.07 2.68 -14.91
CA HIS A 61 3.50 3.96 -14.46
C HIS A 61 4.18 4.55 -13.22
N TYR A 62 4.72 3.71 -12.33
CA TYR A 62 5.21 4.13 -11.01
C TYR A 62 6.64 3.69 -10.69
N GLY A 63 7.30 2.96 -11.60
CA GLY A 63 8.66 2.42 -11.41
C GLY A 63 9.80 3.37 -11.79
N LYS A 64 9.51 4.64 -12.11
CA LYS A 64 10.50 5.68 -12.44
C LYS A 64 11.45 5.27 -13.59
N LEU A 65 10.90 4.71 -14.66
CA LEU A 65 11.67 4.39 -15.86
C LEU A 65 12.25 5.66 -16.49
N ASN A 66 13.49 5.60 -16.96
CA ASN A 66 14.08 6.68 -17.74
C ASN A 66 13.50 6.61 -19.17
N MET A 67 12.77 7.65 -19.56
CA MET A 67 12.11 7.77 -20.88
C MET A 67 12.83 8.77 -21.80
N ALA A 68 14.03 9.22 -21.41
CA ALA A 68 14.85 10.05 -22.28
C ALA A 68 15.32 9.22 -23.48
N PHE A 69 15.10 9.76 -24.68
CA PHE A 69 15.64 9.27 -25.95
C PHE A 69 16.87 10.08 -26.31
#